data_AF-A0AAN0LA62-F1
#
_entry.id   AF-A0AAN0LA62-F1
#
_cell.length_a   1.000
_cell.length_b   1.000
_cell.length_c   1.000
_cell.angle_alpha   90.00
_cell.angle_beta   90.00
_cell.angle_gamma   90.00
#
_symmetry.space_group_name_H-M   'P 1'
#
loop_
_entity.id
_entity.type
_entity.pdbx_description
1 polymer ?
#
loop_
_entity_poly.entity_id
_entity_poly.type
_entity_poly.pdbx_seq_one_letter_code
_entity_poly.pdbx_strand_id
1 'polypeptide(L)' 'MSDLNPAEIEQTKLLANALDRASTACFTVGIATPLAGYVYSLAVFDTISGSRMIVSLVGWLLSAVLLHYLARRVLRRLA' A
#
# COMPACT_ATOMS: atom_id res chain seq x y z
N MET A 1 -29.90 3.02 8.22
CA MET A 1 -28.49 3.26 7.84
C MET A 1 -27.92 4.16 8.91
N SER A 2 -26.81 3.72 9.50
CA SER A 2 -26.53 3.76 10.93
C SER A 2 -26.60 5.14 11.60
N ASP A 3 -27.21 5.14 12.79
CA ASP A 3 -27.11 6.16 13.84
C ASP A 3 -25.66 6.28 14.38
N LEU A 4 -24.67 6.46 13.49
CA LEU A 4 -23.28 6.65 13.90
C LEU A 4 -23.15 8.05 14.47
N ASN A 5 -22.60 8.12 15.68
CA ASN A 5 -22.17 9.38 16.27
C ASN A 5 -21.06 9.99 15.38
N PRO A 6 -20.99 11.33 15.27
CA PRO A 6 -19.85 12.03 14.66
C PRO A 6 -18.46 11.44 14.96
N ALA A 7 -18.22 10.97 16.19
CA ALA A 7 -16.95 10.34 16.57
C ALA A 7 -16.66 9.04 15.80
N GLU A 8 -17.66 8.20 15.56
CA GLU A 8 -17.49 6.92 14.85
C GLU A 8 -17.26 7.15 13.34
N ILE A 9 -17.89 8.18 12.78
CA ILE A 9 -17.65 8.63 11.40
C ILE A 9 -16.20 9.07 11.25
N GLU A 10 -15.70 9.88 12.18
CA GLU A 10 -14.32 10.38 12.13
C GLU A 10 -13.30 9.25 12.29
N GLN A 11 -13.52 8.31 13.22
CA GLN A 11 -12.68 7.12 13.36
C GLN A 11 -12.65 6.28 12.07
N THR A 12 -13.79 6.11 11.41
CA THR A 12 -13.87 5.37 10.15
C THR A 12 -13.06 6.05 9.04
N LYS A 13 -13.11 7.38 8.95
CA LYS A 13 -12.29 8.16 8.00
C LYS A 13 -10.80 8.06 8.31
N LEU A 14 -10.41 8.18 9.58
CA LEU A 14 -9.01 8.06 10.00
C LEU A 14 -8.46 6.67 9.69
N LEU A 15 -9.23 5.61 9.92
CA LEU A 15 -8.85 4.24 9.56
C LEU A 15 -8.68 4.07 8.05
N ALA A 16 -9.65 4.53 7.25
CA ALA A 16 -9.56 4.46 5.79
C ALA A 16 -8.29 5.20 5.29
N ASN A 17 -8.02 6.38 5.83
CA ASN A 17 -6.84 7.16 5.48
C ASN A 17 -5.53 6.47 5.89
N ALA A 18 -5.48 5.86 7.07
CA ALA A 18 -4.30 5.12 7.52
C ALA A 18 -3.99 3.92 6.60
N LEU A 19 -5.01 3.17 6.18
CA LEU A 19 -4.87 2.06 5.24
C LEU A 19 -4.38 2.52 3.87
N ASP A 20 -4.91 3.64 3.36
CA ASP A 20 -4.50 4.19 2.06
C ASP A 20 -3.06 4.75 2.09
N ARG A 21 -2.67 5.40 3.19
CA ARG A 21 -1.28 5.84 3.40
C ARG A 21 -0.33 4.65 3.50
N ALA A 22 -0.72 3.57 4.17
CA ALA A 22 0.06 2.35 4.23
C ALA A 22 0.21 1.70 2.84
N SER A 23 -0.86 1.68 2.03
CA SER A 23 -0.80 1.25 0.62
C SER A 23 0.22 2.06 -0.18
N THR A 24 0.17 3.38 -0.07
CA THR A 24 1.10 4.28 -0.77
C THR A 24 2.55 4.03 -0.32
N ALA A 25 2.78 3.85 0.99
CA ALA A 25 4.10 3.51 1.52
C ALA A 25 4.61 2.15 1.00
N CYS A 26 3.74 1.14 0.92
CA CYS A 26 4.07 -0.17 0.34
C CYS A 26 4.51 -0.02 -1.12
N PHE A 27 3.82 0.82 -1.91
CA PHE A 27 4.20 1.08 -3.29
C PHE A 27 5.53 1.83 -3.39
N THR A 28 5.73 2.91 -2.64
CA THR A 28 6.95 3.72 -2.76
C THR A 28 8.20 3.00 -2.26
N VAL A 29 8.12 2.35 -1.10
CA VAL A 29 9.25 1.62 -0.50
C VAL A 29 9.47 0.28 -1.20
N GLY A 30 8.40 -0.46 -1.46
CA GLY A 30 8.46 -1.83 -1.97
C GLY A 30 8.55 -1.95 -3.49
N ILE A 31 8.16 -0.93 -4.25
CA ILE A 31 8.16 -0.94 -5.72
C ILE A 31 9.04 0.16 -6.30
N ALA A 32 8.69 1.42 -6.06
CA ALA A 32 9.31 2.55 -6.76
C ALA A 32 10.80 2.65 -6.44
N THR A 33 11.17 2.55 -5.16
CA THR A 33 12.56 2.60 -4.69
C THR A 33 13.44 1.50 -5.31
N PRO A 34 13.11 0.19 -5.17
CA PRO A 34 13.94 -0.87 -5.74
C PRO A 34 13.94 -0.85 -7.27
N LEU A 35 12.83 -0.49 -7.92
CA LEU A 35 12.78 -0.36 -9.38
C LEU A 35 13.71 0.75 -9.88
N ALA A 36 13.68 1.93 -9.24
CA ALA A 36 14.60 3.02 -9.55
C ALA A 36 16.05 2.58 -9.32
N GLY A 37 16.34 1.94 -8.19
CA GLY A 37 17.69 1.45 -7.89
C GLY A 37 18.21 0.41 -8.89
N TYR A 38 17.33 -0.44 -9.42
CA TYR A 38 17.65 -1.35 -10.51
C TYR A 38 17.91 -0.61 -11.84
N VAL A 39 17.07 0.36 -12.21
CA VAL A 39 17.24 1.17 -13.43
C VAL A 39 18.53 1.99 -13.41
N TYR A 40 18.94 2.47 -12.24
CA TYR A 40 20.18 3.22 -12.05
C TYR A 40 21.40 2.34 -11.73
N SER A 41 21.28 1.01 -11.85
CA SER A 41 22.36 0.04 -11.62
C SER A 41 23.09 0.23 -10.28
N LEU A 42 22.34 0.47 -9.20
CA LEU A 42 22.95 0.54 -7.86
C LEU A 42 23.42 -0.86 -7.44
N ALA A 43 24.69 -0.98 -7.06
CA ALA A 43 25.37 -2.25 -6.79
C ALA A 43 24.65 -3.18 -5.78
N VAL A 44 23.85 -2.63 -4.86
CA VAL A 44 23.06 -3.43 -3.91
C VAL A 44 22.03 -4.32 -4.60
N PHE A 45 21.48 -3.89 -5.75
CA PHE A 45 20.46 -4.64 -6.49
C PHE A 45 21.04 -5.69 -7.45
N ASP A 46 22.32 -5.61 -7.82
CA ASP A 46 23.01 -6.61 -8.65
C ASP A 46 23.22 -7.94 -7.92
N THR A 47 23.20 -7.93 -6.59
CA THR A 47 23.35 -9.12 -5.75
C THR A 47 22.06 -9.94 -5.62
N ILE A 48 20.92 -9.40 -6.06
CA ILE A 48 19.61 -10.02 -5.92
C ILE A 48 19.25 -10.72 -7.24
N SER A 49 18.92 -12.02 -7.16
CA SER A 49 18.40 -12.76 -8.32
C SER A 49 17.13 -12.10 -8.88
N GLY A 50 17.02 -11.97 -10.20
CA GLY A 50 15.84 -11.35 -10.85
C GLY A 50 14.49 -11.97 -10.45
N SER A 51 14.44 -13.30 -10.23
CA SER A 51 13.23 -13.97 -9.75
C SER A 51 12.81 -13.50 -8.35
N ARG A 52 13.76 -13.39 -7.41
CA ARG A 52 13.52 -12.85 -6.06
C ARG A 52 13.08 -11.39 -6.12
N MET A 53 13.65 -10.58 -7.02
CA MET A 53 13.20 -9.20 -7.25
C MET A 53 11.74 -9.17 -7.68
N ILE A 54 11.38 -9.93 -8.72
CA ILE A 54 10.01 -9.99 -9.25
C ILE A 54 9.01 -10.44 -8.19
N VAL A 55 9.30 -11.52 -7.45
CA VAL A 55 8.42 -12.01 -6.38
C VAL A 55 8.23 -10.94 -5.30
N SER A 56 9.29 -10.23 -4.93
CA SER A 56 9.21 -9.16 -3.92
C SER A 56 8.35 -8.00 -4.43
N LEU A 57 8.59 -7.52 -5.66
CA LEU A 57 7.79 -6.47 -6.29
C LEU A 57 6.31 -6.87 -6.38
N VAL A 58 6.01 -8.08 -6.84
CA VAL A 58 4.62 -8.56 -6.92
C VAL A 58 3.98 -8.62 -5.52
N GLY A 59 4.68 -9.12 -4.51
CA GLY A 59 4.18 -9.19 -3.14
C GLY A 59 3.86 -7.82 -2.56
N TRP A 60 4.75 -6.84 -2.74
CA TRP A 60 4.52 -5.46 -2.29
C TRP A 60 3.36 -4.79 -3.05
N LEU A 61 3.24 -5.03 -4.36
CA LEU A 61 2.18 -4.46 -5.17
C LEU A 61 0.81 -5.03 -4.78
N LEU A 62 0.72 -6.34 -4.58
CA LEU A 62 -0.49 -7.00 -4.09
C LEU A 62 -0.90 -6.47 -2.71
N SER A 63 0.07 -6.25 -1.82
CA SER A 63 -0.17 -5.67 -0.50
C SER A 63 -0.71 -4.24 -0.59
N ALA A 64 -0.14 -3.40 -1.46
CA ALA A 64 -0.63 -2.05 -1.72
C ALA A 64 -2.07 -2.07 -2.24
N VAL A 65 -2.34 -2.88 -3.28
CA VAL A 65 -3.69 -3.02 -3.85
C VAL A 65 -4.71 -3.49 -2.81
N LEU A 66 -4.34 -4.48 -1.99
CA LEU A 66 -5.20 -4.98 -0.92
C LEU A 66 -5.52 -3.88 0.09
N LEU A 67 -4.51 -3.16 0.58
CA LEU A 67 -4.68 -2.08 1.55
C LEU A 67 -5.55 -0.94 0.99
N HIS A 68 -5.33 -0.54 -0.26
CA HIS A 68 -6.17 0.45 -0.93
C HIS A 68 -7.62 -0.03 -1.06
N TYR A 69 -7.84 -1.30 -1.40
CA TYR A 69 -9.19 -1.86 -1.47
C TYR A 69 -9.86 -1.90 -0.09
N LEU A 70 -9.13 -2.25 0.96
CA LEU A 70 -9.62 -2.21 2.34
C LEU A 70 -9.98 -0.79 2.76
N ALA A 71 -9.17 0.22 2.43
CA ALA A 71 -9.49 1.63 2.67
C ALA A 71 -10.82 2.03 2.01
N ARG A 72 -11.00 1.67 0.74
CA ARG A 72 -12.26 1.90 0.00
C ARG A 72 -13.44 1.16 0.63
N ARG A 73 -13.23 -0.07 1.09
CA ARG A 73 -14.27 -0.88 1.75
C ARG A 73 -14.68 -0.29 3.09
N VAL A 74 -13.73 0.24 3.87
CA VAL A 74 -14.00 0.95 5.13
C VAL A 74 -14.81 2.21 4.85
N LEU A 75 -14.40 3.02 3.87
CA LEU A 75 -15.10 4.26 3.53
C LEU A 75 -16.51 4.04 2.98
N ARG A 76 -16.72 2.97 2.19
CA ARG A 76 -18.04 2.55 1.70
C ARG A 76 -19.05 2.23 2.81
N ARG A 77 -18.62 2.04 4.06
CA ARG A 77 -19.55 1.85 5.19
C ARG A 77 -20.24 3.16 5.62
N LEU A 78 -19.71 4.31 5.20
CA LEU A 78 -20.26 5.63 5.48
C LEU A 78 -21.17 6.18 4.36
N ALA A 79 -21.26 5.47 3.23
CA ALA A 79 -22.10 5.80 2.09
C ALA A 79 -23.41 5.01 2.14
#